data_AF-A0A7V9PVU5-F1
#
_entry.id   AF-A0A7V9PVU5-F1
#
_cell.length_a   1.000
_cell.length_b   1.000
_cell.length_c   1.000
_cell.angle_alpha   90.00
_cell.angle_beta   90.00
_cell.angle_gamma   90.00
#
_symmetry.space_group_name_H-M   'P 1'
#
loop_
_entity.id
_entity.type
_entity.pdbx_description
1 polymer ?
#
loop_
_entity_poly.entity_id
_entity_poly.type
_entity_poly.pdbx_seq_one_letter_code
_entity_poly.pdbx_strand_id
1 'polypeptide(L)'
;MSRPPPLLSGRELAGIRLHSDTSGVTVSRGRATGPGMVLTAAAGYLGPALLGLVTAWLLGARHAVGVLWLLLVLLTLLLLQIRNFFGLWSVLVSGFAVLAISWRAQAEWQSAFAYLVTWFLLLAAPRPVLELQAQRRGRRGKGSDADQLARLTGLPGTAWVGIFLLATVGALVLGARLLLADWL
;
A
#
# COMPACT_ATOMS: atom_id res chain seq x y z
N MET A 1 31.96 -36.00 -21.73
CA MET A 1 31.99 -34.70 -22.43
C MET A 1 30.54 -34.34 -22.76
N SER A 2 29.94 -33.21 -22.41
CA SER A 2 30.45 -31.90 -21.97
C SER A 2 29.34 -31.21 -21.16
N ARG A 3 29.65 -30.80 -19.91
CA ARG A 3 28.79 -29.94 -19.09
C ARG A 3 28.83 -28.51 -19.67
N PRO A 4 27.70 -27.85 -19.92
CA PRO A 4 27.70 -26.40 -20.11
C PRO A 4 27.96 -25.69 -18.77
N PRO A 5 28.61 -24.51 -18.77
CA PRO A 5 29.00 -23.81 -17.56
C PRO A 5 27.77 -23.29 -16.78
N PRO A 6 27.87 -23.22 -15.44
CA PRO A 6 26.84 -22.59 -14.63
C PRO A 6 26.80 -21.08 -14.93
N LEU A 7 25.74 -20.63 -15.58
CA LEU A 7 25.34 -19.23 -15.52
C LEU A 7 24.99 -18.91 -14.05
N LEU A 8 25.69 -17.93 -13.47
CA LEU A 8 25.68 -17.53 -12.05
C LEU A 8 24.33 -17.00 -11.49
N SER A 9 23.20 -17.32 -12.12
CA SER A 9 21.87 -16.96 -11.65
C SER A 9 20.84 -17.92 -12.25
N GLY A 10 20.79 -19.16 -11.76
CA GLY A 10 19.85 -20.20 -12.16
C GLY A 10 18.37 -19.79 -12.06
N ARG A 11 17.88 -19.08 -13.08
CA ARG A 11 16.50 -18.62 -13.23
C ARG A 11 15.93 -19.29 -14.47
N GLU A 12 15.04 -20.26 -14.29
CA GLU A 12 14.08 -20.67 -15.30
C GLU A 12 12.69 -20.20 -14.88
N LEU A 13 12.02 -19.47 -15.78
CA LEU A 13 10.65 -18.98 -15.64
C LEU A 13 9.68 -20.08 -16.09
N ALA A 14 9.07 -20.78 -15.13
CA ALA A 14 7.95 -21.68 -15.42
C ALA A 14 6.68 -21.12 -14.77
N GLY A 15 5.86 -20.48 -15.61
CA GLY A 15 4.47 -19.96 -15.50
C GLY A 15 3.64 -20.03 -14.19
N ILE A 16 2.66 -19.14 -14.09
CA ILE A 16 1.61 -19.16 -13.05
C ILE A 16 0.25 -19.46 -13.73
N ARG A 17 -0.35 -20.63 -13.43
CA ARG A 17 -1.77 -20.93 -13.67
C ARG A 17 -2.55 -20.67 -12.38
N LEU A 18 -3.67 -19.96 -12.49
CA LEU A 18 -4.62 -19.77 -11.39
C LEU A 18 -5.74 -20.80 -11.55
N HIS A 19 -5.84 -21.77 -10.64
CA HIS A 19 -7.02 -22.62 -10.51
C HIS A 19 -8.04 -21.92 -9.60
N SER A 20 -9.32 -22.13 -9.89
CA SER A 20 -10.51 -21.57 -9.21
C SER A 20 -10.80 -22.22 -7.85
N ASP A 21 -9.77 -22.67 -7.14
CA ASP A 21 -9.88 -23.23 -5.80
C ASP A 21 -8.99 -22.42 -4.87
N THR A 22 -9.53 -22.12 -3.69
CA THR A 22 -9.06 -21.14 -2.70
C THR A 22 -7.77 -21.59 -1.98
N SER A 23 -6.76 -22.07 -2.70
CA SER A 23 -5.42 -22.39 -2.21
C SER A 23 -4.34 -21.66 -3.01
N GLY A 24 -4.39 -20.32 -2.91
CA GLY A 24 -3.33 -19.47 -3.45
C GLY A 24 -2.06 -19.55 -2.60
N VAL A 25 -1.23 -20.57 -2.79
CA VAL A 25 0.17 -20.54 -2.33
C VAL A 25 0.94 -19.57 -3.23
N THR A 26 0.99 -18.31 -2.81
CA THR A 26 1.96 -17.33 -3.31
C THR A 26 3.34 -17.75 -2.83
N VAL A 27 4.03 -18.60 -3.61
CA VAL A 27 5.46 -18.84 -3.39
C VAL A 27 6.21 -17.63 -3.94
N SER A 28 6.30 -16.57 -3.13
CA SER A 28 7.20 -15.45 -3.41
C SER A 28 8.64 -15.97 -3.40
N ARG A 29 9.28 -15.99 -4.57
CA ARG A 29 10.71 -16.27 -4.70
C ARG A 29 11.50 -14.96 -4.61
N GLY A 30 12.05 -14.74 -3.41
CA GLY A 30 13.08 -13.74 -3.07
C GLY A 30 13.71 -14.15 -1.73
N ARG A 31 14.94 -13.70 -1.41
CA ARG A 31 15.54 -13.99 -0.09
C ARG A 31 14.62 -13.41 0.99
N ALA A 32 14.08 -14.25 1.88
CA ALA A 32 13.23 -13.86 3.01
C ALA A 32 13.98 -13.08 4.11
N THR A 33 15.20 -12.61 3.82
CA THR A 33 16.15 -11.99 4.73
C THR A 33 16.86 -10.81 4.06
N GLY A 34 16.96 -9.68 4.78
CA GLY A 34 17.72 -8.50 4.37
C GLY A 34 16.96 -7.17 4.54
N PRO A 35 17.65 -6.02 4.38
CA PRO A 35 17.08 -4.69 4.57
C PRO A 35 15.95 -4.36 3.58
N GLY A 36 15.97 -4.92 2.37
CA GLY A 36 14.90 -4.76 1.40
C GLY A 36 13.56 -5.35 1.89
N MET A 37 13.60 -6.43 2.66
CA MET A 37 12.38 -7.02 3.24
C MET A 37 11.79 -6.13 4.32
N VAL A 38 12.65 -5.45 5.09
CA VAL A 38 12.22 -4.47 6.11
C VAL A 38 11.50 -3.30 5.45
N LEU A 39 12.06 -2.76 4.36
CA LEU A 39 11.46 -1.67 3.61
C LEU A 39 10.11 -2.07 2.99
N THR A 40 10.02 -3.24 2.37
CA THR A 40 8.76 -3.71 1.78
C THR A 40 7.69 -3.95 2.83
N ALA A 41 8.05 -4.56 3.97
CA ALA A 41 7.12 -4.76 5.07
C ALA A 41 6.65 -3.41 5.64
N ALA A 42 7.58 -2.49 5.93
CA ALA A 42 7.24 -1.15 6.42
C ALA A 42 6.38 -0.37 5.42
N ALA A 43 6.69 -0.43 4.12
CA ALA A 43 5.92 0.24 3.07
C ALA A 43 4.48 -0.29 2.99
N GLY A 44 4.24 -1.57 3.26
CA GLY A 44 2.89 -2.14 3.30
C GLY A 44 1.99 -1.50 4.37
N TYR A 45 2.52 -1.18 5.54
CA TYR A 45 1.76 -0.57 6.64
C TYR A 45 1.77 0.96 6.59
N LEU A 46 2.86 1.57 6.14
CA LEU A 46 3.01 3.03 6.10
C LEU A 46 2.50 3.65 4.80
N GLY A 47 2.38 2.87 3.72
CA GLY A 47 1.98 3.35 2.39
C GLY A 47 0.69 4.17 2.39
N PRO A 48 -0.45 3.64 2.90
CA PRO A 48 -1.70 4.39 2.95
C PRO A 48 -1.62 5.69 3.77
N ALA A 49 -0.91 5.68 4.90
CA ALA A 49 -0.72 6.87 5.73
C ALA A 49 0.13 7.94 5.04
N LEU A 50 1.24 7.55 4.41
CA LEU A 50 2.10 8.47 3.67
C LEU A 50 1.38 9.05 2.46
N LEU A 51 0.64 8.21 1.71
CA LEU A 51 -0.18 8.67 0.60
C LEU A 51 -1.25 9.65 1.05
N GLY A 52 -1.98 9.34 2.13
CA GLY A 52 -2.97 10.24 2.70
C GLY A 52 -2.38 11.58 3.16
N LEU A 53 -1.14 11.56 3.69
CA LEU A 53 -0.45 12.78 4.09
C LEU A 53 -0.01 13.63 2.88
N VAL A 54 0.51 12.98 1.83
CA VAL A 54 0.88 13.66 0.58
C VAL A 54 -0.36 14.29 -0.07
N THR A 55 -1.49 13.58 -0.12
CA THR A 55 -2.72 14.14 -0.68
C THR A 55 -3.29 15.25 0.19
N ALA A 56 -3.20 15.15 1.52
CA ALA A 56 -3.60 16.23 2.43
C ALA A 56 -2.74 17.48 2.25
N TRP A 57 -1.44 17.33 2.06
CA TRP A 57 -0.54 18.45 1.74
C TRP A 57 -0.87 19.11 0.41
N LEU A 58 -1.12 18.32 -0.64
CA LEU A 58 -1.56 18.84 -1.95
C LEU A 58 -2.89 19.60 -1.84
N LEU A 59 -3.84 19.11 -1.04
CA LEU A 59 -5.11 19.79 -0.80
C LEU A 59 -4.93 21.11 -0.05
N GLY A 60 -4.09 21.14 1.00
CA GLY A 60 -3.75 22.39 1.69
C GLY A 60 -3.02 23.41 0.80
N ALA A 61 -2.35 22.95 -0.26
CA ALA A 61 -1.78 23.80 -1.30
C ALA A 61 -2.77 24.14 -2.44
N ARG A 62 -4.07 23.86 -2.27
CA ARG A 62 -5.15 24.06 -3.27
C ARG A 62 -4.95 23.28 -4.58
N HIS A 63 -4.19 22.19 -4.57
CA HIS A 63 -3.91 21.35 -5.74
C HIS A 63 -4.79 20.09 -5.79
N ALA A 64 -6.12 20.25 -5.79
CA ALA A 64 -7.07 19.13 -5.86
C ALA A 64 -6.89 18.27 -7.11
N VAL A 65 -6.69 18.89 -8.28
CA VAL A 65 -6.41 18.18 -9.54
C VAL A 65 -5.11 17.35 -9.42
N GLY A 66 -4.11 17.87 -8.72
CA GLY A 66 -2.85 17.16 -8.45
C GLY A 66 -3.08 15.83 -7.71
N VAL A 67 -4.02 15.79 -6.77
CA VAL A 67 -4.42 14.55 -6.09
C VAL A 67 -5.03 13.55 -7.06
N LEU A 68 -5.90 13.98 -7.97
CA LEU A 68 -6.50 13.09 -8.96
C LEU A 68 -5.44 12.48 -9.89
N TRP A 69 -4.48 13.29 -10.35
CA TRP A 69 -3.37 12.79 -11.17
C TRP A 69 -2.45 11.84 -10.41
N LEU A 70 -2.16 12.12 -9.14
CA LEU A 70 -1.42 11.21 -8.29
C LEU A 70 -2.13 9.85 -8.18
N LEU A 71 -3.46 9.85 -7.96
CA LEU A 71 -4.26 8.63 -7.93
C LEU A 71 -4.20 7.87 -9.26
N LEU A 72 -4.24 8.57 -10.40
CA LEU A 72 -4.11 7.93 -11.71
C LEU A 72 -2.75 7.28 -11.92
N VAL A 73 -1.67 7.94 -11.51
CA VAL A 73 -0.32 7.34 -11.54
C VAL A 73 -0.28 6.09 -10.66
N LEU A 74 -0.79 6.16 -9.44
CA LEU A 74 -0.84 5.02 -8.53
C LEU A 74 -1.66 3.85 -9.09
N LEU A 75 -2.84 4.12 -9.63
CA LEU A 75 -3.68 3.11 -10.28
C LEU A 75 -2.99 2.50 -11.50
N THR A 76 -2.28 3.30 -12.28
CA THR A 76 -1.49 2.80 -13.42
C THR A 76 -0.37 1.88 -12.97
N LEU A 77 0.37 2.25 -11.92
CA LEU A 77 1.39 1.38 -11.32
C LEU A 77 0.80 0.09 -10.74
N LEU A 78 -0.42 0.15 -10.17
CA LEU A 78 -1.14 -1.00 -9.66
C LEU A 78 -1.58 -1.91 -10.82
N LEU A 79 -2.07 -1.34 -11.92
CA LEU A 79 -2.50 -2.05 -13.12
C LEU A 79 -1.37 -2.91 -13.70
N LEU A 80 -0.13 -2.39 -13.73
CA LEU A 80 1.05 -3.13 -14.19
C LEU A 80 1.40 -4.34 -13.29
N GLN A 81 1.04 -4.27 -12.01
CA GLN A 81 1.33 -5.31 -11.02
C GLN A 81 0.23 -6.38 -10.97
N ILE A 82 -1.00 -6.04 -11.35
CA ILE A 82 -2.12 -6.98 -11.31
C ILE A 82 -1.95 -8.08 -12.36
N ARG A 83 -2.07 -9.33 -11.90
CA ARG A 83 -2.09 -10.53 -12.73
C ARG A 83 -3.42 -11.28 -12.68
N ASN A 84 -4.48 -10.63 -12.18
CA ASN A 84 -5.80 -11.20 -11.97
C ASN A 84 -6.90 -10.37 -12.66
N PHE A 85 -7.85 -11.02 -13.32
CA PHE A 85 -8.95 -10.36 -14.05
C PHE A 85 -9.82 -9.48 -13.15
N PHE A 86 -10.18 -9.93 -11.96
CA PHE A 86 -11.02 -9.14 -11.05
C PHE A 86 -10.30 -7.86 -10.60
N GLY A 87 -9.01 -7.96 -10.27
CA GLY A 87 -8.19 -6.80 -9.94
C GLY A 87 -8.07 -5.83 -11.11
N LEU A 88 -7.89 -6.38 -12.32
CA LEU A 88 -7.76 -5.60 -13.55
C LEU A 88 -9.03 -4.75 -13.76
N TRP A 89 -10.21 -5.38 -13.72
CA TRP A 89 -11.48 -4.68 -13.85
C TRP A 89 -11.71 -3.63 -12.76
N SER A 90 -11.42 -3.96 -11.51
CA SER A 90 -11.58 -3.04 -10.38
C SER A 90 -10.73 -1.77 -10.55
N VAL A 91 -9.48 -1.93 -10.97
CA VAL A 91 -8.56 -0.80 -11.20
C VAL A 91 -8.93 -0.02 -12.45
N LEU A 92 -9.35 -0.68 -13.53
CA LEU A 92 -9.81 0.00 -14.74
C LEU A 92 -11.05 0.86 -14.47
N VAL A 93 -12.04 0.32 -13.76
CA VAL A 93 -13.26 1.08 -13.39
C VAL A 93 -12.91 2.27 -12.49
N SER A 94 -12.04 2.05 -11.49
CA SER A 94 -11.59 3.12 -10.60
C SER A 94 -10.81 4.20 -11.36
N GLY A 95 -9.88 3.80 -12.23
CA GLY A 95 -9.09 4.71 -13.06
C GLY A 95 -9.95 5.51 -14.02
N PHE A 96 -10.94 4.86 -14.65
CA PHE A 96 -11.90 5.55 -15.51
C PHE A 96 -12.74 6.57 -14.73
N ALA A 97 -13.21 6.23 -13.53
CA ALA A 97 -13.94 7.15 -12.69
C ALA A 97 -13.08 8.38 -12.31
N VAL A 98 -11.84 8.18 -11.90
CA VAL A 98 -10.92 9.27 -11.56
C VAL A 98 -10.61 10.14 -12.79
N LEU A 99 -10.38 9.54 -13.96
CA LEU A 99 -10.19 10.28 -15.23
C LEU A 99 -11.42 11.11 -15.58
N ALA A 100 -12.61 10.52 -15.48
CA ALA A 100 -13.86 11.20 -15.78
C ALA A 100 -14.08 12.39 -14.85
N ILE A 101 -13.81 12.24 -13.56
CA ILE A 101 -13.89 13.34 -12.58
C ILE A 101 -12.85 14.42 -12.91
N SER A 102 -11.61 14.02 -13.20
CA SER A 102 -10.51 14.95 -13.52
C SER A 102 -10.78 15.82 -14.74
N TRP A 103 -11.42 15.29 -15.78
CA TRP A 103 -11.69 16.04 -17.00
C TRP A 103 -13.07 16.69 -17.09
N ARG A 104 -14.11 16.07 -16.53
CA ARG A 104 -15.50 16.50 -16.75
C ARG A 104 -16.18 17.11 -15.54
N ALA A 105 -15.69 16.85 -14.33
CA ALA A 105 -16.33 17.39 -13.13
C ALA A 105 -15.92 18.86 -12.91
N GLN A 106 -16.81 19.64 -12.32
CA GLN A 106 -16.52 20.99 -11.87
C GLN A 106 -15.52 20.96 -10.71
N ALA A 107 -14.82 22.08 -10.46
CA ALA A 107 -13.78 22.18 -9.44
C ALA A 107 -14.25 21.76 -8.03
N GLU A 108 -15.51 22.04 -7.68
CA GLU A 108 -16.13 21.64 -6.42
C GLU A 108 -16.16 20.11 -6.26
N TRP A 109 -16.60 19.40 -7.30
CA TRP A 109 -16.67 17.93 -7.31
C TRP A 109 -15.30 17.26 -7.35
N GLN A 110 -14.34 17.84 -8.06
CA GLN A 110 -12.95 17.38 -8.05
C GLN A 110 -12.35 17.48 -6.64
N SER A 111 -12.59 18.61 -5.98
CA SER A 111 -12.14 18.86 -4.61
C SER A 111 -12.83 17.91 -3.64
N ALA A 112 -14.16 17.80 -3.68
CA ALA A 112 -14.93 16.91 -2.81
C ALA A 112 -14.44 15.44 -2.92
N PHE A 113 -14.21 14.96 -4.14
CA PHE A 113 -13.68 13.62 -4.36
C PHE A 113 -12.25 13.45 -3.80
N ALA A 114 -11.37 14.43 -4.04
CA ALA A 114 -10.00 14.40 -3.52
C ALA A 114 -9.96 14.42 -1.97
N TYR A 115 -10.85 15.21 -1.34
CA TYR A 115 -11.04 15.23 0.11
C TYR A 115 -11.53 13.88 0.63
N LEU A 116 -12.54 13.28 -0.03
CA LEU A 116 -13.07 11.97 0.33
C LEU A 116 -11.98 10.89 0.29
N VAL A 117 -11.21 10.83 -0.80
CA VAL A 117 -10.12 9.85 -0.94
C VAL A 117 -9.03 10.09 0.10
N THR A 118 -8.67 11.33 0.36
CA THR A 118 -7.66 11.67 1.38
C THR A 118 -8.09 11.22 2.77
N TRP A 119 -9.31 11.55 3.18
CA TRP A 119 -9.86 11.09 4.45
C TRP A 119 -9.95 9.57 4.53
N PHE A 120 -10.38 8.92 3.44
CA PHE A 120 -10.41 7.46 3.36
C PHE A 120 -9.02 6.85 3.58
N LEU A 121 -7.98 7.35 2.93
CA LEU A 121 -6.61 6.86 3.09
C LEU A 121 -6.10 7.05 4.53
N LEU A 122 -6.30 8.24 5.11
CA LEU A 122 -5.84 8.57 6.46
C LEU A 122 -6.57 7.72 7.52
N LEU A 123 -7.89 7.53 7.39
CA LEU A 123 -8.70 6.75 8.33
C LEU A 123 -8.53 5.24 8.14
N ALA A 124 -8.26 4.76 6.93
CA ALA A 124 -8.01 3.35 6.66
C ALA A 124 -6.62 2.91 7.11
N ALA A 125 -5.63 3.81 7.16
CA ALA A 125 -4.23 3.45 7.44
C ALA A 125 -3.97 2.78 8.81
N PRO A 126 -4.63 3.15 9.93
CA PRO A 126 -4.42 2.47 11.21
C PRO A 126 -4.98 1.04 11.25
N ARG A 127 -5.98 0.72 10.42
CA ARG A 127 -6.70 -0.56 10.47
C ARG A 127 -5.79 -1.78 10.23
N PRO A 128 -4.95 -1.82 9.17
CA PRO A 128 -3.97 -2.90 8.98
C PRO A 128 -3.03 -3.11 10.17
N VAL A 129 -2.64 -2.03 10.87
CA VAL A 129 -1.76 -2.10 12.04
C VAL A 129 -2.48 -2.73 13.24
N LEU A 130 -3.76 -2.39 13.44
CA LEU A 130 -4.60 -3.01 14.48
C LEU A 130 -4.87 -4.48 14.17
N GLU A 131 -5.11 -4.83 12.91
CA GLU A 131 -5.29 -6.22 12.47
C GLU A 131 -4.00 -7.03 12.68
N LEU A 132 -2.83 -6.46 12.38
CA LEU A 132 -1.52 -7.05 12.67
C LEU A 132 -1.36 -7.34 14.17
N GLN A 133 -1.78 -6.42 15.03
CA GLN A 133 -1.73 -6.60 16.49
C GLN A 133 -2.72 -7.67 16.99
N ALA A 134 -3.92 -7.73 16.44
CA ALA A 134 -4.92 -8.74 16.78
C ALA A 134 -4.46 -10.16 16.40
N GLN A 135 -3.88 -10.32 15.20
CA GLN A 135 -3.31 -11.58 14.72
C GLN A 135 -2.18 -12.08 15.63
N ARG A 136 -1.34 -11.17 16.13
CA ARG A 136 -0.26 -11.49 17.10
C ARG A 136 -0.81 -11.99 18.44
N ARG A 137 -1.81 -11.30 19.00
CA ARG A 137 -2.40 -11.69 20.30
C ARG A 137 -3.07 -13.06 20.25
N GLY A 138 -3.65 -13.43 19.12
CA GLY A 138 -4.39 -14.69 18.95
C GLY A 138 -3.56 -15.96 18.81
N ARG A 139 -2.22 -15.93 18.96
CA ARG A 139 -1.30 -17.08 18.75
C ARG A 139 -1.41 -17.78 17.37
N ARG A 140 -2.17 -17.21 16.42
CA ARG A 140 -2.38 -17.73 15.06
C ARG A 140 -1.24 -17.43 14.07
N GLY A 141 -0.21 -16.69 14.49
CA GLY A 141 0.87 -16.24 13.61
C GLY A 141 2.25 -16.42 14.21
N LYS A 142 2.84 -17.63 14.11
CA LYS A 142 4.30 -17.74 14.02
C LYS A 142 4.71 -17.25 12.62
N GLY A 143 4.62 -15.95 12.36
CA GLY A 143 4.86 -15.43 11.01
C GLY A 143 4.30 -14.05 10.66
N SER A 144 3.85 -13.22 11.60
CA SER A 144 3.40 -11.86 11.24
C SER A 144 4.55 -11.01 10.68
N ASP A 145 4.24 -10.01 9.84
CA ASP A 145 5.27 -9.13 9.28
C ASP A 145 6.07 -8.43 10.37
N ALA A 146 5.43 -8.01 11.46
CA ALA A 146 6.14 -7.46 12.61
C ALA A 146 7.05 -8.48 13.30
N ASP A 147 6.73 -9.79 13.28
CA ASP A 147 7.62 -10.83 13.83
C ASP A 147 8.81 -11.07 12.90
N GLN A 148 8.58 -10.95 11.59
CA GLN A 148 9.65 -11.00 10.60
C GLN A 148 10.58 -9.80 10.76
N LEU A 149 10.04 -8.60 10.91
CA LEU A 149 10.81 -7.39 11.23
C LEU A 149 11.59 -7.55 12.54
N ALA A 150 10.98 -8.13 13.57
CA ALA A 150 11.65 -8.39 14.83
C ALA A 150 12.87 -9.29 14.68
N ARG A 151 12.75 -10.38 13.90
CA ARG A 151 13.87 -11.28 13.59
C ARG A 151 14.97 -10.61 12.77
N LEU A 152 14.61 -9.68 11.88
CA LEU A 152 15.57 -9.00 11.00
C LEU A 152 16.28 -7.81 11.66
N THR A 153 15.65 -7.18 12.65
CA THR A 153 16.12 -5.91 13.24
C THR A 153 16.53 -6.04 14.71
N GLY A 154 16.23 -7.18 15.35
CA GLY A 154 16.51 -7.41 16.77
C GLY A 154 15.54 -6.69 17.73
N LEU A 155 14.68 -5.80 17.24
CA LEU A 155 13.66 -5.12 18.04
C LEU A 155 12.44 -6.03 18.28
N PRO A 156 11.78 -5.97 19.45
CA PRO A 156 10.57 -6.75 19.68
C PRO A 156 9.47 -6.29 18.72
N GLY A 157 8.69 -7.21 18.16
CA GLY A 157 7.70 -6.84 17.16
C GLY A 157 6.54 -5.97 17.69
N THR A 158 6.34 -5.90 19.02
CA THR A 158 5.47 -4.90 19.65
C THR A 158 5.97 -3.48 19.46
N ALA A 159 7.29 -3.26 19.45
CA ALA A 159 7.88 -1.96 19.13
C ALA A 159 7.58 -1.58 17.67
N TRP A 160 7.68 -2.52 16.73
CA TRP A 160 7.31 -2.29 15.32
C TRP A 160 5.83 -1.95 15.14
N VAL A 161 4.93 -2.66 15.82
CA VAL A 161 3.50 -2.32 15.84
C VAL A 161 3.30 -0.91 16.41
N GLY A 162 3.99 -0.56 17.49
CA GLY A 162 3.95 0.78 18.08
C GLY A 162 4.43 1.86 17.10
N ILE A 163 5.54 1.63 16.40
CA ILE A 163 6.09 2.55 15.38
C ILE A 163 5.07 2.75 14.25
N PHE A 164 4.50 1.68 13.70
CA PHE A 164 3.49 1.79 12.64
C PHE A 164 2.23 2.49 13.12
N LEU A 165 1.78 2.22 14.35
CA LEU A 165 0.60 2.88 14.89
C LEU A 165 0.86 4.37 15.12
N LEU A 166 2.00 4.73 15.69
CA LEU A 166 2.39 6.12 15.89
C LEU A 166 2.52 6.86 14.56
N ALA A 167 3.12 6.24 13.55
CA ALA A 167 3.25 6.84 12.22
C ALA A 167 1.89 7.02 11.53
N THR A 168 1.01 6.01 11.56
CA THR A 168 -0.31 6.08 10.92
C THR A 168 -1.24 7.05 11.64
N VAL A 169 -1.27 7.04 12.97
CA VAL A 169 -2.05 8.01 13.77
C VAL A 169 -1.46 9.41 13.65
N GLY A 170 -0.13 9.55 13.65
CA GLY A 170 0.55 10.83 13.43
C GLY A 170 0.21 11.43 12.06
N ALA A 171 0.22 10.62 11.00
CA ALA A 171 -0.20 11.03 9.67
C ALA A 171 -1.68 11.43 9.63
N LEU A 172 -2.56 10.69 10.30
CA LEU A 172 -3.98 11.04 10.43
C LEU A 172 -4.17 12.39 11.13
N VAL A 173 -3.51 12.61 12.27
CA VAL A 173 -3.61 13.87 13.02
C VAL A 173 -3.05 15.04 12.22
N LEU A 174 -1.89 14.87 11.59
CA LEU A 174 -1.26 15.92 10.78
C LEU A 174 -2.08 16.22 9.52
N GLY A 175 -2.54 15.18 8.82
CA GLY A 175 -3.41 15.30 7.66
C GLY A 175 -4.73 15.98 8.01
N ALA A 176 -5.37 15.57 9.10
CA ALA A 176 -6.58 16.23 9.60
C ALA A 176 -6.36 17.72 9.89
N ARG A 177 -5.22 18.10 10.51
CA ARG A 177 -4.88 19.50 10.73
C ARG A 177 -4.69 20.28 9.43
N LEU A 178 -4.00 19.71 8.45
CA LEU A 178 -3.81 20.34 7.13
C LEU A 178 -5.15 20.56 6.42
N LEU A 179 -6.03 19.56 6.46
CA LEU A 179 -7.35 19.65 5.84
C LEU A 179 -8.25 20.65 6.57
N LEU A 180 -8.25 20.67 7.90
CA LEU A 180 -9.08 21.59 8.69
C LEU A 180 -8.57 23.03 8.63
N ALA A 181 -7.26 23.25 8.51
CA ALA A 181 -6.69 24.59 8.32
C ALA A 181 -7.12 25.21 6.99
N ASP A 182 -7.43 24.41 5.97
CA ASP A 182 -7.93 24.93 4.68
C ASP A 182 -9.35 25.51 4.76
N TRP A 183 -10.09 25.19 5.84
CA TRP A 183 -11.46 25.65 6.11
C TRP A 183 -11.55 26.88 7.01
N LEU A 184 -10.48 27.25 7.72
CA LEU A 184 -10.42 28.37 8.66
C LEU A 184 -9.77 29.60 8.01
#